data_AF-A0A7X7TDM5-F1
#
_entry.id   AF-A0A7X7TDM5-F1
#
_cell.length_a   1.000
_cell.length_b   1.000
_cell.length_c   1.000
_cell.angle_alpha   90.00
_cell.angle_beta   90.00
_cell.angle_gamma   90.00
#
_symmetry.space_group_name_H-M   'P 1'
#
loop_
_entity.id
_entity.type
_entity.pdbx_description
1 polymer ?
#
loop_
_entity_poly.entity_id
_entity_poly.type
_entity_poly.pdbx_seq_one_letter_code
_entity_poly.pdbx_strand_id
1 'polypeptide(L)' 'MDTQRLDRNALSFGLLSEPSDEKAYWLSKTPMERLEALELMSQIHYGYDPATERLQRVIEIVDRKKD' A
#
# COMPACT_ATOMS: atom_id res chain seq x y z
N MET A 1 9.72 10.18 -12.37
CA MET A 1 8.54 9.28 -12.37
C MET A 1 8.39 8.75 -13.78
N ASP A 2 9.28 7.83 -14.18
CA ASP A 2 9.08 7.11 -15.43
C ASP A 2 7.72 6.43 -15.39
N THR A 3 6.93 6.69 -16.42
CA THR A 3 5.50 6.43 -16.51
C THR A 3 5.16 4.99 -16.16
N GLN A 4 4.63 4.74 -14.96
CA GLN A 4 3.92 3.49 -14.67
C GLN A 4 2.75 3.40 -15.65
N ARG A 5 2.86 2.49 -16.62
CA ARG A 5 1.81 2.23 -17.60
C ARG A 5 0.96 1.08 -17.09
N LEU A 6 -0.34 1.34 -16.96
CA LEU A 6 -1.32 0.32 -16.63
C LEU A 6 -1.33 -0.76 -17.72
N ASP A 7 -1.16 -2.02 -17.35
CA ASP A 7 -1.46 -3.14 -18.23
C ASP A 7 -2.98 -3.30 -18.34
N ARG A 8 -3.52 -2.98 -19.51
CA ARG A 8 -4.96 -3.05 -19.76
C ARG A 8 -5.47 -4.49 -19.88
N ASN A 9 -4.58 -5.46 -20.11
CA ASN A 9 -4.97 -6.87 -20.16
C ASN A 9 -5.25 -7.43 -18.76
N ALA A 10 -4.82 -6.73 -17.70
CA ALA A 10 -5.11 -7.10 -16.33
C ALA A 10 -6.47 -6.58 -15.82
N LEU A 11 -7.23 -5.83 -16.64
CA LEU A 11 -8.54 -5.31 -16.27
C LEU A 11 -9.66 -6.30 -16.61
N SER A 12 -10.54 -6.57 -15.65
CA SER A 12 -11.80 -7.28 -15.86
C SER A 12 -12.99 -6.37 -15.55
N PHE A 13 -14.12 -6.59 -16.24
CA PHE A 13 -15.37 -5.86 -16.02
C PHE A 13 -16.48 -6.87 -15.70
N GLY A 14 -17.25 -6.59 -14.65
CA GLY A 14 -18.35 -7.44 -14.20
C GLY A 14 -19.56 -6.63 -13.76
N LEU A 15 -20.70 -7.31 -13.60
CA LEU A 15 -21.90 -6.73 -13.03
C LEU A 15 -21.80 -6.72 -11.50
N LEU A 16 -22.25 -5.64 -10.85
CA LEU A 16 -22.25 -5.54 -9.38
C LEU A 16 -23.10 -6.63 -8.69
N SER A 17 -24.09 -7.19 -9.40
CA SER A 17 -24.96 -8.25 -8.89
C SER A 17 -24.32 -9.64 -8.94
N GLU A 18 -23.23 -9.81 -9.68
CA GLU A 18 -22.56 -11.09 -9.85
C GLU A 18 -21.36 -11.23 -8.90
N PRO A 19 -20.94 -12.45 -8.55
CA PRO A 19 -19.74 -12.66 -7.75
C PRO A 19 -18.48 -12.06 -8.39
N SER A 20 -17.71 -11.32 -7.58
CA SER A 20 -16.43 -10.72 -8.00
C SER A 20 -15.31 -11.76 -8.15
N ASP A 21 -14.48 -11.59 -9.18
CA ASP A 21 -13.28 -12.39 -9.45
C ASP A 21 -12.05 -11.92 -8.63
N GLU A 22 -12.14 -10.75 -7.97
CA GLU A 22 -11.05 -10.13 -7.21
C GLU A 22 -10.42 -11.08 -6.19
N LYS A 23 -11.25 -11.82 -5.44
CA LYS A 23 -10.75 -12.75 -4.41
C LYS A 23 -9.88 -13.84 -5.03
N ALA A 24 -10.34 -14.44 -6.14
CA ALA A 24 -9.59 -15.48 -6.83
C ALA A 24 -8.30 -14.92 -7.43
N TYR A 25 -8.36 -13.71 -8.01
CA TYR A 25 -7.20 -13.00 -8.52
C TYR A 25 -6.13 -12.79 -7.44
N TRP A 26 -6.50 -12.22 -6.28
CA TRP A 26 -5.53 -11.97 -5.20
C TRP A 26 -4.96 -13.25 -4.58
N LEU A 27 -5.72 -14.35 -4.56
CA LEU A 27 -5.22 -15.65 -4.11
C LEU A 27 -4.25 -16.30 -5.11
N SER A 28 -4.32 -15.93 -6.38
CA SER A 28 -3.34 -16.39 -7.40
C SER A 28 -1.97 -15.73 -7.27
N LYS A 29 -1.86 -14.62 -6.51
CA LYS A 29 -0.63 -13.85 -6.32
C LYS A 29 0.18 -14.34 -5.12
N THR A 30 1.49 -14.22 -5.24
CA THR A 30 2.41 -14.47 -4.12
C THR A 30 2.16 -13.47 -2.99
N PRO A 31 2.57 -13.80 -1.74
CA PRO A 31 2.52 -12.84 -0.64
C PRO A 31 3.28 -11.53 -0.94
N MET A 32 4.41 -11.61 -1.64
CA MET A 32 5.24 -10.44 -1.96
C MET A 32 4.52 -9.48 -2.93
N GLU A 33 3.96 -10.00 -4.02
CA GLU A 33 3.20 -9.19 -4.99
C GLU A 33 2.00 -8.48 -4.33
N ARG A 34 1.35 -9.14 -3.37
CA ARG A 34 0.24 -8.52 -2.60
C ARG A 34 0.74 -7.38 -1.72
N LEU A 35 1.90 -7.54 -1.10
CA LEU A 35 2.49 -6.51 -0.26
C LEU A 35 2.90 -5.29 -1.09
N GLU A 36 3.51 -5.51 -2.25
CA GLU A 36 3.87 -4.44 -3.20
C GLU A 36 2.63 -3.67 -3.68
N ALA A 37 1.54 -4.38 -4.00
CA ALA A 37 0.28 -3.75 -4.40
C ALA A 37 -0.33 -2.90 -3.27
N LEU A 38 -0.28 -3.38 -2.02
CA LEU A 38 -0.76 -2.63 -0.86
C LEU A 38 0.06 -1.37 -0.58
N GLU A 39 1.39 -1.45 -0.75
CA GLU A 39 2.28 -0.30 -0.61
C GLU A 39 1.97 0.75 -1.68
N LEU A 40 1.83 0.34 -2.95
CA LEU A 40 1.42 1.24 -4.04
C LEU A 40 0.07 1.92 -3.74
N MET A 41 -0.91 1.17 -3.25
CA MET A 41 -2.21 1.74 -2.85
C MET A 41 -2.03 2.76 -1.72
N SER A 42 -1.21 2.46 -0.71
CA SER A 42 -0.95 3.38 0.39
C SER A 42 -0.35 4.70 -0.10
N GLN A 43 0.63 4.62 -1.01
CA GLN A 43 1.25 5.80 -1.61
C GLN A 43 0.25 6.68 -2.37
N ILE A 44 -0.66 6.05 -3.13
CA ILE A 44 -1.71 6.74 -3.89
C ILE A 44 -2.72 7.42 -2.96
N HIS A 45 -3.19 6.74 -1.92
CA HIS A 45 -4.28 7.24 -1.08
C HIS A 45 -3.84 8.29 -0.05
N TYR A 46 -2.63 8.15 0.49
CA TYR A 46 -2.16 9.00 1.60
C TYR A 46 -1.26 10.15 1.18
N GLY A 47 -1.07 10.34 -0.13
CA GLY A 47 -0.28 11.46 -0.66
C GLY A 47 1.19 11.31 -0.29
N TYR A 48 1.83 10.28 -0.85
CA TYR A 48 3.24 9.97 -0.62
C TYR A 48 4.15 11.20 -0.81
N ASP A 49 4.70 11.70 0.28
CA ASP A 49 5.79 12.66 0.28
C ASP A 49 7.07 11.97 0.76
N PRO A 50 8.01 11.64 -0.14
CA PRO A 50 9.25 10.96 0.21
C PRO A 50 10.15 11.79 1.16
N ALA A 51 9.84 13.07 1.40
CA ALA A 51 10.58 13.93 2.33
C ALA A 51 10.07 13.86 3.79
N THR A 52 8.78 13.55 4.04
CA THR A 52 8.20 13.56 5.40
C THR A 52 8.14 12.18 6.07
N GLU A 53 8.32 11.09 5.31
CA GLU A 53 8.17 9.73 5.83
C GLU A 53 9.37 9.22 6.67
N ARG A 54 10.52 9.91 6.60
CA ARG A 54 11.78 9.45 7.23
C ARG A 54 12.25 10.27 8.42
N LEU A 55 11.45 11.20 8.94
CA LEU A 55 11.79 11.78 10.24
C LEU A 55 11.66 10.70 11.32
N GLN A 56 12.81 10.22 11.77
CA GLN A 56 12.96 9.24 12.83
C GLN A 56 12.16 9.68 14.06
N ARG A 57 11.16 8.89 14.47
CA ARG A 57 10.50 9.09 15.76
C ARG A 57 11.47 8.65 16.85
N VAL A 58 12.25 9.59 17.38
CA VAL A 58 13.07 9.35 18.57
C VAL A 58 12.14 9.39 19.77
N ILE A 59 11.89 8.23 20.38
CA ILE A 59 11.27 8.16 21.71
C ILE A 59 12.36 8.52 22.71
N GLU A 60 12.27 9.71 23.30
CA GLU A 60 13.12 10.11 24.43
C GLU A 60 12.41 9.76 25.74
N ILE A 61 13.03 8.89 26.54
CA ILE A 61 12.59 8.61 27.92
C ILE A 61 13.47 9.46 28.84
N VAL A 62 12.85 10.39 29.58
CA VAL A 62 13.54 11.20 30.59
C VAL A 62 13.23 10.70 32.00
N ASP A 63 14.27 10.40 32.78
CA ASP A 63 14.13 10.06 34.19
C ASP A 63 13.96 11.33 35.03
N ARG A 64 12.87 11.38 35.80
CA ARG A 64 12.62 12.45 36.77
C ARG A 64 13.44 12.18 38.04
N LYS A 65 14.34 13.09 38.41
CA LYS A 65 15.00 13.04 39.73
C LYS A 65 13.94 13.14 40.82
N LYS A 66 14.01 12.22 41.78
CA LYS A 66 13.18 12.18 42.98
C LYS A 66 13.94 12.93 44.07
N ASP A 67 13.35 14.02 44.56
CA ASP A 67 13.80 14.73 45.77
C ASP A 67 13.50 13.90 47.02
#